data_AF-A0A6A1VCV2-F1
#
_entry.id   AF-A0A6A1VCV2-F1
#
_cell.length_a   1.000
_cell.length_b   1.000
_cell.length_c   1.000
_cell.angle_alpha   90.00
_cell.angle_beta   90.00
_cell.angle_gamma   90.00
#
_symmetry.space_group_name_H-M   'P 1'
#
loop_
_entity.id
_entity.type
_entity.pdbx_description
1 polymer ?
#
loop_
_entity_poly.entity_id
_entity_poly.type
_entity_poly.pdbx_seq_one_letter_code
_entity_poly.pdbx_strand_id
1 'polypeptide(L)'
;MSEEEFEFSLAALEFVAIYGQRFLSLYHFDWRTGSWAFKKKALKQLLEKDNNSNVHISPLAIASRAGNHEHYSPTASDTEEAKQLKTIKKYSTYLEGAKYVASLLPKFPLQRRAPEDIDVNLVSFRV
;
A
#
# COMPACT_ATOMS: atom_id res chain seq x y z
N MET A 1 -6.24 15.67 15.26
CA MET A 1 -5.29 15.34 14.19
C MET A 1 -4.11 16.29 14.33
N SER A 2 -2.90 15.78 14.46
CA SER A 2 -1.68 16.60 14.48
C SER A 2 -1.35 17.12 13.08
N GLU A 3 -0.47 18.11 12.98
CA GLU A 3 -0.02 18.64 11.68
C GLU A 3 0.67 17.54 10.86
N GLU A 4 1.50 16.71 11.50
CA GLU A 4 2.20 15.60 10.85
C GLU A 4 1.25 14.52 10.33
N GLU A 5 0.17 14.23 11.06
CA GLU A 5 -0.88 13.32 10.63
C GLU A 5 -1.62 13.84 9.39
N PHE A 6 -1.89 15.15 9.38
CA PHE A 6 -2.54 15.83 8.26
C PHE A 6 -1.65 15.81 7.01
N GLU A 7 -0.38 16.21 7.14
CA GLU A 7 0.61 16.21 6.05
C GLU A 7 0.83 14.80 5.50
N PHE A 8 0.94 13.79 6.38
CA PHE A 8 1.03 12.40 5.94
C PHE A 8 -0.22 11.97 5.16
N SER A 9 -1.41 12.36 5.61
CA SER A 9 -2.66 12.02 4.93
C SER A 9 -2.73 12.64 3.52
N LEU A 10 -2.30 13.89 3.37
CA LEU A 10 -2.24 14.56 2.08
C LEU A 10 -1.23 13.90 1.14
N ALA A 11 -0.03 13.59 1.65
CA ALA A 11 1.01 12.89 0.88
C ALA A 11 0.57 11.46 0.48
N ALA A 12 -0.14 10.75 1.36
CA ALA A 12 -0.69 9.43 1.06
C ALA A 12 -1.78 9.50 -0.01
N LEU A 13 -2.64 10.53 0.02
CA LEU A 13 -3.66 10.77 -0.99
C LEU A 13 -3.03 11.06 -2.36
N GLU A 14 -2.03 11.93 -2.40
CA GLU A 14 -1.27 12.22 -3.62
C GLU A 14 -0.59 10.96 -4.17
N PHE A 15 0.02 10.16 -3.30
CA PHE A 15 0.59 8.87 -3.68
C PHE A 15 -0.45 7.93 -4.32
N VAL A 16 -1.64 7.80 -3.73
CA VAL A 16 -2.71 6.95 -4.31
C VAL A 16 -3.19 7.50 -5.65
N ALA A 17 -3.34 8.82 -5.77
CA ALA A 17 -3.75 9.45 -7.03
C ALA A 17 -2.75 9.18 -8.17
N ILE A 18 -1.44 9.21 -7.88
CA ILE A 18 -0.38 9.02 -8.89
C ILE A 18 -0.11 7.53 -9.15
N TYR A 19 -0.01 6.71 -8.11
CA TYR A 19 0.51 5.35 -8.17
C TYR A 19 -0.51 4.25 -7.87
N GLY A 20 -1.68 4.57 -7.30
CA GLY A 20 -2.64 3.60 -6.78
C GLY A 20 -3.07 2.54 -7.79
N GLN A 21 -3.28 2.94 -9.06
CA GLN A 21 -3.64 2.02 -10.13
C GLN A 21 -2.63 0.88 -10.33
N ARG A 22 -1.34 1.11 -10.05
CA ARG A 22 -0.29 0.10 -10.24
C ARG A 22 -0.49 -1.11 -9.32
N PHE A 23 -1.00 -0.84 -8.11
CA PHE A 23 -1.23 -1.85 -7.08
C PHE A 23 -2.37 -2.79 -7.42
N LEU A 24 -3.27 -2.43 -8.34
CA LEU A 24 -4.35 -3.30 -8.79
C LEU A 24 -3.83 -4.66 -9.25
N SER A 25 -2.66 -4.72 -9.88
CA SER A 25 -2.01 -5.97 -10.31
C SER A 25 -1.77 -6.97 -9.15
N LEU A 26 -1.58 -6.48 -7.93
CA LEU A 26 -1.35 -7.27 -6.72
C LEU A 26 -2.63 -7.80 -6.08
N TYR A 27 -3.80 -7.48 -6.64
CA TYR A 27 -5.08 -7.97 -6.14
C TYR A 27 -5.81 -8.82 -7.19
N HIS A 28 -6.66 -9.69 -6.68
CA HIS A 28 -7.71 -10.37 -7.43
C HIS A 28 -9.04 -9.73 -7.06
N PHE A 29 -9.83 -9.35 -8.06
CA PHE A 29 -11.20 -8.87 -7.87
C PHE A 29 -12.15 -9.97 -8.30
N ASP A 30 -13.00 -10.43 -7.39
CA ASP A 30 -14.09 -11.35 -7.69
C ASP A 30 -15.31 -10.53 -8.11
N TRP A 31 -15.62 -10.58 -9.40
CA TRP A 31 -16.73 -9.84 -9.99
C TRP A 31 -18.11 -10.26 -9.46
N ARG A 32 -18.25 -11.50 -8.99
CA ARG A 32 -19.53 -12.01 -8.46
C ARG A 32 -19.81 -11.49 -7.06
N THR A 33 -18.77 -11.36 -6.24
CA THR A 33 -18.91 -10.96 -4.83
C THR A 33 -18.50 -9.52 -4.58
N GLY A 34 -17.82 -8.87 -5.54
CA GLY A 34 -17.19 -7.56 -5.35
C GLY A 34 -15.98 -7.59 -4.42
N SER A 35 -15.52 -8.77 -4.00
CA SER A 35 -14.44 -8.89 -3.02
C SER A 35 -13.07 -8.72 -3.66
N TRP A 36 -12.15 -8.12 -2.89
CA TRP A 36 -10.75 -7.96 -3.26
C TRP A 36 -9.87 -8.89 -2.42
N ALA A 37 -9.05 -9.70 -3.06
CA ALA A 37 -8.10 -10.60 -2.41
C ALA A 37 -6.66 -10.23 -2.77
N PHE A 38 -5.82 -10.03 -1.75
CA PHE A 38 -4.42 -9.67 -1.95
C PHE A 38 -3.55 -10.88 -2.32
N LYS A 39 -2.79 -10.77 -3.41
CA LYS A 39 -1.90 -11.82 -3.92
C LYS A 39 -0.53 -11.77 -3.25
N LYS A 40 -0.44 -12.24 -2.01
CA LYS A 40 0.83 -12.28 -1.23
C LYS A 40 2.00 -12.90 -1.99
N LYS A 41 1.76 -13.97 -2.76
CA LYS A 41 2.81 -14.64 -3.57
C LYS A 41 3.35 -13.74 -4.70
N ALA A 42 2.49 -12.97 -5.36
CA ALA A 42 2.89 -12.06 -6.43
C ALA A 42 3.79 -10.93 -5.90
N LEU A 43 3.46 -10.37 -4.73
CA LEU A 43 4.33 -9.39 -4.08
C LEU A 43 5.69 -9.99 -3.70
N LYS A 44 5.72 -11.20 -3.13
CA LYS A 44 6.99 -11.87 -2.79
C LYS A 44 7.88 -12.07 -4.01
N GLN A 45 7.31 -12.60 -5.10
CA GLN A 45 8.03 -12.79 -6.37
C GLN A 45 8.55 -11.47 -6.96
N LEU A 46 7.76 -10.39 -6.85
CA LEU A 46 8.16 -9.05 -7.29
C LEU A 46 9.40 -8.56 -6.53
N LEU A 47 9.41 -8.75 -5.21
CA LEU A 47 10.51 -8.32 -4.34
C LEU A 47 11.76 -9.22 -4.50
N GLU A 48 11.57 -10.53 -4.63
CA GLU A 48 12.67 -11.48 -4.84
C GLU A 48 13.42 -11.23 -6.16
N LYS A 49 12.70 -10.77 -7.20
CA LYS A 49 13.30 -10.39 -8.48
C LYS A 49 14.20 -9.15 -8.38
N ASP A 50 13.98 -8.30 -7.40
CA ASP A 50 14.70 -7.03 -7.21
C ASP A 50 15.79 -7.10 -6.11
N ASN A 51 16.17 -8.30 -5.64
CA ASN A 51 17.18 -8.56 -4.59
C ASN A 51 18.61 -8.05 -4.89
N ASN A 52 18.79 -7.15 -5.85
CA ASN A 52 19.99 -6.35 -6.05
C ASN A 52 19.91 -4.96 -5.38
N SER A 53 18.77 -4.58 -4.78
CA SER A 53 18.58 -3.29 -4.12
C SER A 53 18.74 -3.41 -2.59
N ASN A 54 19.65 -2.60 -2.03
CA ASN A 54 20.03 -2.57 -0.61
C ASN A 54 18.95 -1.91 0.29
N VAL A 55 17.67 -1.96 -0.10
CA VAL A 55 16.57 -1.31 0.61
C VAL A 55 16.05 -2.27 1.67
N HIS A 56 16.57 -2.12 2.89
CA HIS A 56 16.23 -2.90 4.09
C HIS A 56 14.80 -2.64 4.62
N ILE A 57 13.88 -2.25 3.75
CA ILE A 57 12.45 -2.11 4.04
C ILE A 57 11.80 -3.39 3.53
N SER A 58 11.50 -4.34 4.40
CA SER A 58 10.62 -5.45 4.02
C SER A 58 9.21 -4.86 3.84
N PRO A 59 8.69 -4.68 2.61
CA PRO A 59 7.36 -4.09 2.41
C PRO A 59 6.27 -5.03 2.96
N LEU A 60 6.62 -6.32 3.11
CA LEU A 60 5.83 -7.33 3.80
C LEU A 60 5.70 -7.06 5.31
N ALA A 61 6.75 -6.55 5.97
CA ALA A 61 6.70 -6.15 7.38
C ALA A 61 5.87 -4.88 7.61
N ILE A 62 5.85 -3.98 6.62
CA ILE A 62 4.94 -2.83 6.61
C ILE A 62 3.49 -3.30 6.45
N ALA A 63 3.22 -4.18 5.48
CA ALA A 63 1.88 -4.70 5.24
C ALA A 63 1.36 -5.58 6.38
N SER A 64 2.23 -6.36 7.06
CA SER A 64 1.84 -7.16 8.22
C SER A 64 1.58 -6.31 9.46
N ARG A 65 2.32 -5.22 9.67
CA ARG A 65 2.05 -4.24 10.75
C ARG A 65 0.86 -3.32 10.48
N ALA A 66 0.41 -3.18 9.24
CA ALA A 66 -0.79 -2.41 8.93
C ALA A 66 -2.09 -3.17 9.30
N GLY A 67 -2.07 -4.51 9.24
CA GLY A 67 -3.19 -5.37 9.66
C GLY A 67 -3.17 -5.74 11.14
N ASN A 68 -2.00 -5.80 11.76
CA ASN A 68 -1.86 -5.90 13.21
C ASN A 68 -1.97 -4.50 13.77
N HIS A 69 -3.13 -4.15 14.34
CA HIS A 69 -3.27 -2.96 15.16
C HIS A 69 -2.41 -3.15 16.41
N GLU A 70 -1.09 -2.97 16.28
CA GLU A 70 -0.22 -2.81 17.44
C GLU A 70 -0.57 -1.46 18.05
N HIS A 71 -1.54 -1.54 18.96
CA HIS A 71 -1.83 -0.51 19.93
C HIS A 71 -0.50 -0.19 20.62
N TYR A 72 0.09 0.94 20.23
CA TYR A 72 1.28 1.44 20.90
C TYR A 72 0.86 1.81 22.32
N SER A 73 1.23 0.98 23.29
CA SER A 73 1.21 1.34 24.70
C SER A 73 2.39 2.30 24.92
N PRO A 74 2.14 3.58 25.24
CA PRO A 74 3.20 4.50 25.58
C PRO A 74 3.88 4.00 26.85
N THR A 75 5.18 3.74 26.81
CA THR A 75 5.97 3.63 28.04
C THR A 75 6.11 5.04 28.61
N ALA A 76 5.89 5.17 29.93
CA ALA A 76 5.73 6.44 30.65
C ALA A 76 6.94 7.41 30.61
N SER A 77 7.97 7.14 29.82
CA SER A 77 9.25 7.86 29.79
C SER A 77 9.51 8.71 28.54
N ASP A 78 8.64 8.68 27.52
CA ASP A 78 8.87 9.41 26.27
C ASP A 78 8.35 10.85 26.37
N THR A 79 9.23 11.85 26.17
CA THR A 79 8.85 13.25 25.94
C THR A 79 7.98 13.39 24.69
N GLU A 80 7.13 14.42 24.63
CA GLU A 80 6.23 14.66 23.49
C GLU A 80 6.99 14.81 22.16
N GLU A 81 8.17 15.42 22.17
CA GLU A 81 9.06 15.51 21.00
C GLU A 81 9.52 14.13 20.50
N ALA A 82 9.84 13.21 21.42
CA ALA A 82 10.25 11.86 21.06
C ALA A 82 9.08 11.06 20.45
N LYS A 83 7.85 11.31 20.87
CA LYS A 83 6.64 10.70 20.29
C LYS A 83 6.41 11.22 18.87
N GLN A 84 6.48 12.53 18.66
CA GLN A 84 6.34 13.13 17.33
C GLN A 84 7.39 12.61 16.35
N LEU A 85 8.66 12.57 16.74
CA LEU A 85 9.75 12.08 15.89
C LEU A 85 9.56 10.60 15.51
N LYS A 86 9.08 9.76 16.44
CA LYS A 86 8.74 8.36 16.16
C LYS A 86 7.59 8.25 15.15
N THR A 87 6.57 9.08 15.27
CA THR A 87 5.42 9.14 14.35
C THR A 87 5.84 9.56 12.94
N ILE A 88 6.62 10.63 12.80
CA ILE A 88 7.17 11.09 11.51
C ILE A 88 8.00 9.99 10.86
N LYS A 89 8.89 9.35 11.63
CA LYS A 89 9.72 8.24 11.13
C LYS A 89 8.86 7.08 10.63
N LYS A 90 7.78 6.73 11.34
CA LYS A 90 6.83 5.69 10.94
C LYS A 90 6.13 6.04 9.62
N TYR A 91 5.61 7.26 9.49
CA TYR A 91 4.95 7.73 8.27
C TYR A 91 5.88 7.76 7.05
N SER A 92 7.10 8.25 7.22
CA SER A 92 8.10 8.20 6.14
C SER A 92 8.38 6.76 5.70
N THR A 93 8.50 5.82 6.65
CA THR A 93 8.76 4.40 6.35
C THR A 93 7.64 3.79 5.51
N TYR A 94 6.38 4.13 5.79
CA TYR A 94 5.24 3.67 5.01
C TYR A 94 5.25 4.22 3.58
N LEU A 95 5.44 5.53 3.43
CA LEU A 95 5.38 6.18 2.12
C LEU A 95 6.54 5.73 1.22
N GLU A 96 7.75 5.63 1.77
CA GLU A 96 8.93 5.18 1.02
C GLU A 96 8.81 3.70 0.63
N GLY A 97 8.31 2.84 1.52
CA GLY A 97 8.02 1.45 1.18
C GLY A 97 6.98 1.33 0.06
N ALA A 98 5.94 2.16 0.09
CA ALA A 98 4.90 2.17 -0.93
C ALA A 98 5.43 2.68 -2.29
N LYS A 99 6.24 3.75 -2.30
CA LYS A 99 6.91 4.26 -3.51
C LYS A 99 7.85 3.22 -4.12
N TYR A 100 8.62 2.51 -3.31
CA TYR A 100 9.48 1.43 -3.78
C TYR A 100 8.68 0.31 -4.45
N VAL A 101 7.60 -0.18 -3.83
CA VAL A 101 6.73 -1.18 -4.48
C VAL A 101 6.13 -0.61 -5.77
N ALA A 102 5.69 0.65 -5.78
CA ALA A 102 5.13 1.29 -6.97
C ALA A 102 6.13 1.39 -8.13
N SER A 103 7.43 1.55 -7.85
CA SER A 103 8.47 1.60 -8.89
C SER A 103 8.73 0.24 -9.54
N LEU A 104 8.48 -0.86 -8.82
CA LEU A 104 8.60 -2.22 -9.35
C LEU A 104 7.40 -2.64 -10.20
N LEU A 105 6.26 -1.98 -10.02
CA LEU A 105 5.02 -2.29 -10.72
C LEU A 105 4.91 -1.55 -12.07
N PRO A 106 4.29 -2.18 -13.08
CA PRO A 106 4.04 -1.52 -14.35
C PRO A 106 3.18 -0.27 -14.16
N LYS A 107 3.45 0.78 -14.94
CA LYS A 107 2.73 2.06 -14.86
C LYS A 107 1.22 1.90 -15.06
N PHE A 108 0.84 1.03 -15.99
CA PHE A 108 -0.53 0.64 -16.24
C PHE A 108 -0.64 -0.88 -16.10
N PRO A 109 -1.47 -1.39 -15.17
CA PRO A 109 -1.69 -2.83 -15.07
C PRO A 109 -2.36 -3.36 -16.34
N LEU A 110 -2.22 -4.66 -16.57
CA LEU A 110 -2.97 -5.32 -17.64
C LEU A 110 -4.47 -5.11 -17.41
N GLN A 111 -5.15 -4.66 -18.46
CA GLN A 111 -6.60 -4.48 -18.44
C GLN A 111 -7.27 -5.82 -18.14
N ARG A 112 -8.08 -5.90 -17.07
CA ARG A 112 -8.82 -7.12 -16.77
C ARG A 112 -10.03 -7.18 -17.67
N ARG A 113 -10.29 -8.38 -18.19
CA ARG A 113 -11.54 -8.64 -18.91
C ARG A 113 -12.63 -8.88 -17.88
N ALA A 114 -13.77 -8.24 -18.09
CA ALA A 114 -14.99 -8.62 -17.41
C ALA A 114 -15.37 -10.06 -17.85
N PRO A 115 -15.89 -10.87 -16.93
CA PRO A 115 -16.55 -12.13 -17.28
C PRO A 115 -17.64 -11.93 -18.34
N GLU A 116 -17.89 -12.94 -19.16
CA GLU A 116 -18.84 -12.90 -20.29
C GLU A 116 -20.29 -12.67 -19.84
N ASP A 117 -20.61 -13.07 -18.61
CA ASP A 117 -21.92 -12.91 -17.96
C ASP A 117 -22.17 -11.49 -17.42
N ILE A 118 -21.20 -10.58 -17.50
CA ILE A 118 -21.30 -9.21 -17.00
C ILE A 118 -21.42 -8.23 -18.16
N ASP A 119 -22.53 -7.49 -18.19
CA ASP A 119 -22.68 -6.36 -19.11
C ASP A 119 -21.75 -5.22 -18.70
N VAL A 120 -20.69 -5.04 -19.50
CA VAL A 120 -19.66 -4.01 -19.30
C VAL A 120 -20.23 -2.60 -19.30
N ASN A 121 -21.37 -2.36 -19.96
CA ASN A 121 -22.01 -1.04 -20.00
C ASN A 121 -22.65 -0.65 -18.66
N LEU A 122 -22.94 -1.63 -17.80
CA LEU A 122 -23.48 -1.42 -16.46
C LEU A 122 -22.37 -1.24 -15.41
N VAL A 123 -21.10 -1.43 -15.79
CA VAL A 123 -19.96 -1.29 -14.88
C VAL A 123 -19.40 0.12 -14.97
N SER A 124 -19.57 0.90 -13.90
CA SER A 124 -19.09 2.29 -13.82
C SER A 124 -17.57 2.46 -13.70
N PHE A 125 -16.83 1.35 -13.57
CA PHE A 125 -15.39 1.34 -13.35
C PHE A 125 -14.70 0.28 -14.22
N ARG A 126 -13.43 0.50 -14.54
CA ARG A 126 -12.59 -0.44 -15.31
C ARG A 126 -11.46 -0.91 -14.42
N VAL A 127 -11.19 -2.21 -14.43
CA VAL A 127 -10.22 -2.88 -13.54
C VAL A 127 -9.11 -3.57 -14.31
#